data_AF-A0A6J2X6F8-F1
#
_entry.id   AF-A0A6J2X6F8-F1
#
_cell.length_a   1.000
_cell.length_b   1.000
_cell.length_c   1.000
_cell.angle_alpha   90.00
_cell.angle_beta   90.00
_cell.angle_gamma   90.00
#
_symmetry.space_group_name_H-M   'P 1'
#
loop_
_entity.id
_entity.type
_entity.pdbx_description
1 polymer ?
#
loop_
_entity_poly.entity_id
_entity_poly.type
_entity_poly.pdbx_seq_one_letter_code
_entity_poly.pdbx_strand_id
1 'polypeptide(L)'
;MSRKSQLQTTNYYKNEAKKASVIYPLFVLVLCSLTVTYLILRDLDWEEHISIRRGLWLFGSGLLFFPALFIILNNFQFHTHEGRKFIRAYKLSHSDVFDISNKCVSAVQALFCCLTGLTCVRYSCSRDILRTSHYISEAYGWFGAAYFFYDTWSMYRVWSAKMTQPQMNGIKNKIILKTARITAYLSSNFMIVFHHIFIGCFGFLVITYLRGGLGDCFFGYIYLMEVSTPFVSLRGILSKLALKTSKWYISNGLVMLGTFFVFRVAMFPYVINLFAQSIQVDFITALTKLPRNCLISISLLLFPQIYWFFLMVKGATEILFFKQKPNRIGNNNNFKKKSR
;
A
#
# COMPACT_ATOMS: atom_id res chain seq x y z
N MET A 1 -34.80 -28.31 -24.08
CA MET A 1 -34.06 -27.11 -23.60
C MET A 1 -33.17 -27.36 -22.37
N SER A 2 -33.53 -28.24 -21.43
CA SER A 2 -32.79 -28.48 -20.15
C SER A 2 -31.34 -29.00 -20.29
N ARG A 3 -31.08 -29.98 -21.17
CA ARG A 3 -29.75 -30.64 -21.26
C ARG A 3 -28.63 -29.73 -21.79
N LYS A 4 -28.95 -28.83 -22.73
CA LYS A 4 -27.98 -27.85 -23.30
C LYS A 4 -27.60 -26.77 -22.27
N SER A 5 -28.54 -26.29 -21.45
CA SER A 5 -28.23 -25.31 -20.40
C SER A 5 -27.42 -25.95 -19.26
N GLN A 6 -27.71 -27.21 -18.91
CA GLN A 6 -26.89 -27.98 -17.95
C GLN A 6 -25.46 -28.19 -18.47
N LEU A 7 -25.28 -28.62 -19.72
CA LEU A 7 -23.95 -28.81 -20.33
C LEU A 7 -23.16 -27.49 -20.41
N GLN A 8 -23.80 -26.38 -20.78
CA GLN A 8 -23.17 -25.05 -20.79
C GLN A 8 -22.75 -24.61 -19.37
N THR A 9 -23.58 -24.89 -18.38
CA THR A 9 -23.31 -24.58 -16.97
C THR A 9 -22.14 -25.41 -16.44
N THR A 10 -22.13 -26.72 -16.70
CA THR A 10 -21.03 -27.63 -16.31
C THR A 10 -19.71 -27.25 -16.98
N ASN A 11 -19.74 -26.92 -18.28
CA ASN A 11 -18.55 -26.47 -19.01
C ASN A 11 -18.03 -25.12 -18.49
N TYR A 12 -18.92 -24.20 -18.12
CA TYR A 12 -18.55 -22.95 -17.48
C TYR A 12 -17.83 -23.18 -16.14
N TYR A 13 -18.40 -23.98 -15.25
CA TYR A 13 -17.78 -24.28 -13.95
C TYR A 13 -16.44 -25.04 -14.11
N LYS A 14 -16.33 -25.94 -15.09
CA LYS A 14 -15.07 -26.64 -15.40
C LYS A 14 -13.98 -25.67 -15.89
N ASN A 15 -14.33 -24.71 -16.74
CA ASN A 15 -13.40 -23.68 -17.22
C ASN A 15 -12.97 -22.73 -16.10
N GLU A 16 -13.88 -22.34 -15.23
CA GLU A 16 -13.56 -21.48 -14.07
C GLU A 16 -12.72 -22.22 -13.03
N ALA A 17 -12.98 -23.52 -12.81
CA ALA A 17 -12.12 -24.36 -11.95
C ALA A 17 -10.70 -24.47 -12.51
N LYS A 18 -10.54 -24.62 -13.84
CA LYS A 18 -9.23 -24.63 -14.50
C LYS A 18 -8.49 -23.29 -14.39
N LYS A 19 -9.21 -22.16 -14.36
CA LYS A 19 -8.58 -20.84 -14.11
C LYS A 19 -8.20 -20.70 -12.64
N ALA A 20 -9.07 -21.15 -11.72
CA ALA A 20 -8.79 -21.15 -10.28
C ALA A 20 -7.60 -22.03 -9.91
N SER A 21 -7.30 -23.10 -10.66
CA SER A 21 -6.15 -23.96 -10.36
C SER A 21 -4.79 -23.27 -10.48
N VAL A 22 -4.71 -22.10 -11.13
CA VAL A 22 -3.50 -21.25 -11.15
C VAL A 22 -3.14 -20.73 -9.75
N ILE A 23 -4.08 -20.71 -8.80
CA ILE A 23 -3.85 -20.30 -7.41
C ILE A 23 -2.81 -21.20 -6.73
N TYR A 24 -2.85 -22.52 -6.96
CA TYR A 24 -1.95 -23.47 -6.28
C TYR A 24 -0.47 -23.24 -6.60
N PRO A 25 -0.01 -23.21 -7.87
CA PRO A 25 1.40 -22.95 -8.16
C PRO A 25 1.84 -21.55 -7.73
N LEU A 26 0.96 -20.54 -7.77
CA LEU A 26 1.28 -19.21 -7.26
C LEU A 26 1.42 -19.19 -5.74
N PHE A 27 0.60 -19.95 -5.02
CA PHE A 27 0.71 -20.09 -3.57
C PHE A 27 2.03 -20.76 -3.19
N VAL A 28 2.42 -21.81 -3.91
CA VAL A 28 3.75 -22.42 -3.77
C VAL A 28 4.86 -21.39 -4.04
N LEU A 29 4.73 -20.56 -5.07
CA LEU A 29 5.70 -19.50 -5.37
C LEU A 29 5.83 -18.48 -4.22
N VAL A 30 4.71 -18.09 -3.60
CA VAL A 30 4.69 -17.20 -2.43
C VAL A 30 5.37 -17.85 -1.22
N LEU A 31 5.12 -19.14 -0.96
CA LEU A 31 5.80 -19.85 0.12
C LEU A 31 7.29 -20.00 -0.17
N CYS A 32 7.67 -20.36 -1.39
CA CYS A 32 9.06 -20.48 -1.80
C CYS A 32 9.80 -19.14 -1.66
N SER A 33 9.20 -18.01 -2.03
CA SER A 33 9.86 -16.70 -1.89
C SER A 33 10.08 -16.31 -0.43
N LEU A 34 9.13 -16.62 0.47
CA LEU A 34 9.31 -16.44 1.92
C LEU A 34 10.36 -17.39 2.49
N THR A 35 10.39 -18.66 2.06
CA THR A 35 11.39 -19.64 2.48
C THR A 35 12.79 -19.22 2.03
N VAL A 36 12.97 -18.80 0.78
CA VAL A 36 14.25 -18.27 0.27
C VAL A 36 14.68 -17.05 1.09
N THR A 37 13.76 -16.13 1.36
CA THR A 37 14.03 -14.96 2.22
C THR A 37 14.51 -15.39 3.61
N TYR A 38 13.82 -16.34 4.26
CA TYR A 38 14.24 -16.87 5.55
C TYR A 38 15.62 -17.54 5.51
N LEU A 39 15.88 -18.38 4.51
CA LEU A 39 17.16 -19.07 4.34
C LEU A 39 18.33 -18.11 4.12
N ILE A 40 18.11 -16.98 3.46
CA ILE A 40 19.14 -15.94 3.27
C ILE A 40 19.48 -15.25 4.60
N LEU A 41 18.49 -15.11 5.49
CA LEU A 41 18.60 -14.30 6.71
C LEU A 41 18.94 -15.11 7.97
N ARG A 42 18.71 -16.42 7.99
CA ARG A 42 18.84 -17.25 9.20
C ARG A 42 20.25 -17.31 9.79
N ASP A 43 21.26 -17.13 8.95
CA ASP A 43 22.68 -17.27 9.28
C ASP A 43 23.35 -15.90 9.52
N LEU A 44 22.55 -14.82 9.68
CA LEU A 44 23.03 -13.46 9.93
C LEU A 44 23.13 -13.15 11.41
N ASP A 45 24.22 -12.52 11.81
CA ASP A 45 24.31 -11.87 13.10
C ASP A 45 23.43 -10.61 13.14
N TRP A 46 23.00 -10.23 14.34
CA TRP A 46 21.99 -9.18 14.52
C TRP A 46 22.37 -7.83 13.91
N GLU A 47 23.63 -7.43 14.01
CA GLU A 47 24.14 -6.15 13.49
C GLU A 47 24.86 -6.29 12.13
N GLU A 48 24.77 -7.46 11.49
CA GLU A 48 25.39 -7.70 10.17
C GLU A 48 24.69 -6.92 9.06
N HIS A 49 25.48 -6.32 8.17
CA HIS A 49 24.97 -5.64 6.98
C HIS A 49 24.65 -6.62 5.84
N ILE A 50 23.61 -6.31 5.07
CA ILE A 50 23.19 -7.15 3.95
C ILE A 50 24.07 -6.88 2.74
N SER A 51 24.87 -7.87 2.35
CA SER A 51 25.66 -7.80 1.11
C SER A 51 24.76 -7.62 -0.12
N ILE A 52 25.29 -6.96 -1.15
CA ILE A 52 24.57 -6.71 -2.42
C ILE A 52 23.99 -8.01 -3.01
N ARG A 53 24.76 -9.10 -2.96
CA ARG A 53 24.32 -10.40 -3.48
C ARG A 53 23.10 -10.93 -2.71
N ARG A 54 23.12 -10.89 -1.38
CA ARG A 54 21.96 -11.28 -0.54
C ARG A 54 20.78 -10.34 -0.80
N GLY A 55 21.04 -9.03 -0.88
CA GLY A 55 20.06 -7.99 -1.19
C GLY A 55 19.33 -8.21 -2.52
N LEU A 56 20.05 -8.56 -3.59
CA LEU A 56 19.44 -8.86 -4.89
C LEU A 56 18.49 -10.06 -4.84
N TRP A 57 18.83 -11.11 -4.08
CA TRP A 57 17.95 -12.26 -3.87
C TRP A 57 16.71 -11.90 -3.05
N LEU A 58 16.85 -11.03 -2.04
CA LEU A 58 15.73 -10.52 -1.25
C LEU A 58 14.78 -9.67 -2.11
N PHE A 59 15.33 -8.76 -2.93
CA PHE A 59 14.56 -7.97 -3.88
C PHE A 59 13.85 -8.84 -4.92
N GLY A 60 14.55 -9.82 -5.49
CA GLY A 60 13.95 -10.80 -6.40
C GLY A 60 12.81 -11.60 -5.75
N SER A 61 12.99 -12.00 -4.48
CA SER A 61 11.94 -12.68 -3.70
C SER A 61 10.72 -11.79 -3.50
N GLY A 62 10.92 -10.50 -3.22
CA GLY A 62 9.84 -9.49 -3.16
C GLY A 62 9.12 -9.31 -4.50
N LEU A 63 9.86 -9.25 -5.62
CA LEU A 63 9.32 -9.12 -6.97
C LEU A 63 8.45 -10.32 -7.38
N LEU A 64 8.69 -11.49 -6.81
CA LEU A 64 7.83 -12.67 -6.99
C LEU A 64 6.65 -12.64 -6.01
N PHE A 65 6.91 -12.32 -4.74
CA PHE A 65 5.93 -12.38 -3.65
C PHE A 65 4.72 -11.47 -3.89
N PHE A 66 4.93 -10.16 -4.08
CA PHE A 66 3.81 -9.20 -4.11
C PHE A 66 2.90 -9.37 -5.34
N PRO A 67 3.42 -9.51 -6.57
CA PRO A 67 2.58 -9.77 -7.74
C PRO A 67 1.87 -11.13 -7.66
N ALA A 68 2.54 -12.18 -7.17
CA ALA A 68 1.90 -13.49 -7.01
C ALA A 68 0.73 -13.41 -6.03
N LEU A 69 0.91 -12.75 -4.88
CA LEU A 69 -0.15 -12.54 -3.89
C LEU A 69 -1.34 -11.77 -4.49
N PHE A 70 -1.08 -10.71 -5.25
CA PHE A 70 -2.14 -9.96 -5.95
C PHE A 70 -2.90 -10.84 -6.95
N ILE A 71 -2.19 -11.64 -7.75
CA ILE A 71 -2.80 -12.52 -8.74
C ILE A 71 -3.61 -13.61 -8.05
N ILE A 72 -3.13 -14.19 -6.94
CA ILE A 72 -3.87 -15.15 -6.12
C ILE A 72 -5.18 -14.54 -5.65
N LEU A 73 -5.14 -13.34 -5.04
CA LEU A 73 -6.34 -12.67 -4.52
C LEU A 73 -7.38 -12.41 -5.62
N ASN A 74 -6.92 -11.94 -6.79
CA ASN A 74 -7.81 -11.72 -7.93
C ASN A 74 -8.40 -13.02 -8.47
N ASN A 75 -7.58 -14.07 -8.67
CA ASN A 75 -8.07 -15.36 -9.16
C ASN A 75 -9.03 -16.00 -8.15
N PHE A 76 -8.75 -15.85 -6.86
CA PHE A 76 -9.66 -16.28 -5.80
C PHE A 76 -11.01 -15.58 -5.94
N GLN A 77 -11.03 -14.25 -6.05
CA GLN A 77 -12.27 -13.49 -6.15
C GLN A 77 -13.04 -13.76 -7.46
N PHE A 78 -12.37 -13.89 -8.61
CA PHE A 78 -13.05 -14.09 -9.90
C PHE A 78 -13.45 -15.54 -10.18
N HIS A 79 -12.61 -16.52 -9.81
CA HIS A 79 -12.73 -17.89 -10.30
C HIS A 79 -13.23 -18.90 -9.25
N THR A 80 -13.24 -18.55 -7.96
CA THR A 80 -13.83 -19.42 -6.92
C THR A 80 -15.32 -19.13 -6.69
N HIS A 81 -16.03 -20.11 -6.13
CA HIS A 81 -17.45 -19.95 -5.78
C HIS A 81 -17.66 -18.83 -4.75
N GLU A 82 -16.88 -18.85 -3.66
CA GLU A 82 -16.97 -17.84 -2.59
C GLU A 82 -16.62 -16.44 -3.08
N GLY A 83 -15.59 -16.32 -3.92
CA GLY A 83 -15.21 -15.06 -4.56
C GLY A 83 -16.36 -14.46 -5.39
N ARG A 84 -16.96 -15.26 -6.28
CA ARG A 84 -18.11 -14.81 -7.09
C ARG A 84 -19.34 -14.51 -6.27
N LYS A 85 -19.56 -15.23 -5.17
CA LYS A 85 -20.65 -14.94 -4.22
C LYS A 85 -20.43 -13.58 -3.57
N PHE A 86 -19.20 -13.28 -3.13
CA PHE A 86 -18.82 -11.99 -2.57
C PHE A 86 -18.98 -10.84 -3.57
N ILE A 87 -18.50 -11.00 -4.81
CA ILE A 87 -18.64 -9.99 -5.87
C ILE A 87 -20.12 -9.67 -6.13
N ARG A 88 -20.98 -10.71 -6.21
CA ARG A 88 -22.42 -10.53 -6.43
C ARG A 88 -23.12 -9.88 -5.24
N ALA A 89 -22.78 -10.28 -4.01
CA ALA A 89 -23.38 -9.74 -2.80
C ALA A 89 -23.16 -8.21 -2.67
N TYR A 90 -21.97 -7.74 -3.02
CA TYR A 90 -21.59 -6.33 -2.93
C TYR A 90 -21.63 -5.57 -4.27
N LYS A 91 -22.13 -6.20 -5.34
CA LYS A 91 -22.24 -5.61 -6.70
C LYS A 91 -20.93 -4.97 -7.18
N LEU A 92 -19.81 -5.65 -6.97
CA LEU A 92 -18.48 -5.11 -7.25
C LEU A 92 -18.18 -5.08 -8.75
N SER A 93 -17.64 -3.95 -9.23
CA SER A 93 -17.08 -3.89 -10.58
C SER A 93 -15.74 -4.62 -10.65
N HIS A 94 -15.30 -4.95 -11.86
CA HIS A 94 -13.97 -5.53 -12.08
C HIS A 94 -12.84 -4.64 -11.51
N SER A 95 -13.02 -3.32 -11.59
CA SER A 95 -12.07 -2.36 -11.03
C SER A 95 -12.05 -2.33 -9.51
N ASP A 96 -13.19 -2.59 -8.85
CA ASP A 96 -13.29 -2.64 -7.40
C ASP A 96 -12.60 -3.90 -6.85
N VAL A 97 -12.69 -5.04 -7.56
CA VAL A 97 -11.98 -6.26 -7.19
C VAL A 97 -10.47 -6.04 -7.22
N PHE A 98 -9.92 -5.44 -8.28
CA PHE A 98 -8.51 -5.08 -8.33
C PHE A 98 -8.12 -4.11 -7.22
N ASP A 99 -8.95 -3.11 -6.93
CA ASP A 99 -8.70 -2.12 -5.89
C ASP A 99 -8.69 -2.73 -4.47
N ILE A 100 -9.55 -3.72 -4.23
CA ILE A 100 -9.59 -4.50 -2.97
C ILE A 100 -8.34 -5.38 -2.87
N SER A 101 -8.01 -6.15 -3.90
CA SER A 101 -6.79 -6.98 -3.92
C SER A 101 -5.54 -6.16 -3.70
N ASN A 102 -5.42 -4.98 -4.33
CA ASN A 102 -4.31 -4.06 -4.12
C ASN A 102 -4.16 -3.71 -2.64
N LYS A 103 -5.26 -3.27 -2.01
CA LYS A 103 -5.29 -2.85 -0.60
C LYS A 103 -4.97 -3.99 0.37
N CYS A 104 -5.38 -5.22 0.04
CA CYS A 104 -5.00 -6.40 0.82
C CYS A 104 -3.48 -6.64 0.77
N VAL A 105 -2.86 -6.54 -0.42
CA VAL A 105 -1.39 -6.68 -0.54
C VAL A 105 -0.68 -5.54 0.19
N SER A 106 -1.18 -4.30 0.09
CA SER A 106 -0.66 -3.16 0.86
C SER A 106 -0.73 -3.40 2.38
N ALA A 107 -1.80 -4.01 2.89
CA ALA A 107 -1.91 -4.35 4.30
C ALA A 107 -0.89 -5.41 4.74
N VAL A 108 -0.59 -6.40 3.89
CA VAL A 108 0.46 -7.40 4.15
C VAL A 108 1.85 -6.76 4.14
N GLN A 109 2.12 -5.88 3.17
CA GLN A 109 3.39 -5.13 3.16
C GLN A 109 3.55 -4.28 4.43
N ALA A 110 2.49 -3.57 4.82
CA ALA A 110 2.50 -2.75 6.02
C ALA A 110 2.79 -3.58 7.27
N LEU A 111 2.24 -4.80 7.38
CA LEU A 111 2.55 -5.70 8.49
C LEU A 111 4.05 -6.01 8.55
N PHE A 112 4.68 -6.40 7.45
CA PHE A 112 6.12 -6.66 7.41
C PHE A 112 6.95 -5.42 7.74
N CYS A 113 6.53 -4.26 7.24
CA CYS A 113 7.15 -2.98 7.55
C CYS A 113 7.10 -2.69 9.06
N CYS A 114 5.92 -2.86 9.67
CA CYS A 114 5.73 -2.59 11.09
C CYS A 114 6.52 -3.55 11.97
N LEU A 115 6.58 -4.84 11.61
CA LEU A 115 7.39 -5.82 12.33
C LEU A 115 8.88 -5.48 12.27
N THR A 116 9.36 -5.05 11.09
CA THR A 116 10.73 -4.56 10.91
C THR A 116 10.97 -3.34 11.78
N GLY A 117 10.10 -2.33 11.70
CA GLY A 117 10.23 -1.11 12.49
C GLY A 117 10.22 -1.35 14.00
N LEU A 118 9.31 -2.20 14.48
CA LEU A 118 9.23 -2.56 15.89
C LEU A 118 10.49 -3.31 16.38
N THR A 119 11.05 -4.18 15.54
CA THR A 119 12.28 -4.91 15.83
C THR A 119 13.45 -3.94 15.95
N CYS A 120 13.63 -3.05 14.96
CA CYS A 120 14.68 -2.03 14.97
C CYS A 120 14.54 -1.09 16.17
N VAL A 121 13.33 -0.62 16.47
CA VAL A 121 13.11 0.28 17.61
C VAL A 121 13.45 -0.42 18.94
N ARG A 122 12.96 -1.65 19.15
CA ARG A 122 13.26 -2.38 20.39
C ARG A 122 14.73 -2.72 20.53
N TYR A 123 15.38 -3.10 19.42
CA TYR A 123 16.76 -3.53 19.43
C TYR A 123 17.74 -2.34 19.51
N SER A 124 17.64 -1.41 18.57
CA SER A 124 18.59 -0.31 18.41
C SER A 124 18.37 0.82 19.40
N CYS A 125 17.12 1.21 19.68
CA CYS A 125 16.87 2.36 20.55
C CYS A 125 17.20 2.11 22.03
N SER A 126 17.26 0.84 22.46
CA SER A 126 17.63 0.46 23.83
C SER A 126 19.14 0.37 24.05
N ARG A 127 19.92 0.43 22.97
CA ARG A 127 21.38 0.37 22.97
C ARG A 127 21.92 1.75 22.58
N ASP A 128 22.59 1.86 21.44
CA ASP A 128 23.02 3.14 20.89
C ASP A 128 22.06 3.57 19.78
N ILE A 129 21.29 4.62 20.04
CA ILE A 129 20.30 5.12 19.08
C ILE A 129 20.93 5.63 17.78
N LEU A 130 22.20 6.07 17.82
CA LEU A 130 22.92 6.67 16.70
C LEU A 130 23.71 5.62 15.91
N ARG A 131 24.10 4.49 16.51
CA ARG A 131 25.03 3.53 15.88
C ARG A 131 24.50 2.10 15.77
N THR A 132 23.70 1.64 16.73
CA THR A 132 23.25 0.24 16.73
C THR A 132 22.35 -0.02 15.51
N SER A 133 22.76 -0.99 14.69
CA SER A 133 22.03 -1.42 13.50
C SER A 133 21.39 -2.79 13.72
N HIS A 134 20.41 -3.13 12.89
CA HIS A 134 19.84 -4.48 12.88
C HIS A 134 19.62 -4.93 11.43
N TYR A 135 20.11 -6.12 11.06
CA TYR A 135 20.10 -6.63 9.67
C TYR A 135 18.70 -6.57 9.03
N ILE A 136 17.65 -6.76 9.85
CA ILE A 136 16.24 -6.73 9.40
C ILE A 136 15.88 -5.43 8.70
N SER A 137 16.49 -4.30 9.09
CA SER A 137 16.27 -2.99 8.49
C SER A 137 16.66 -2.99 7.01
N GLU A 138 17.89 -3.41 6.70
CA GLU A 138 18.37 -3.50 5.32
C GLU A 138 17.71 -4.65 4.57
N ALA A 139 17.50 -5.80 5.23
CA ALA A 139 16.88 -6.96 4.61
C ALA A 139 15.47 -6.64 4.12
N TYR A 140 14.66 -6.00 4.96
CA TYR A 140 13.35 -5.52 4.57
C TYR A 140 13.43 -4.33 3.60
N GLY A 141 14.45 -3.47 3.69
CA GLY A 141 14.70 -2.45 2.68
C GLY A 141 14.79 -3.05 1.26
N TRP A 142 15.59 -4.12 1.09
CA TRP A 142 15.72 -4.85 -0.18
C TRP A 142 14.42 -5.56 -0.58
N PHE A 143 13.81 -6.33 0.31
CA PHE A 143 12.58 -7.06 -0.01
C PHE A 143 11.39 -6.11 -0.28
N GLY A 144 11.23 -5.09 0.56
CA GLY A 144 10.17 -4.09 0.54
C GLY A 144 10.31 -3.10 -0.61
N ALA A 145 11.51 -2.81 -1.12
CA ALA A 145 11.66 -2.00 -2.33
C ALA A 145 10.87 -2.58 -3.51
N ALA A 146 10.81 -3.91 -3.65
CA ALA A 146 10.04 -4.57 -4.69
C ALA A 146 8.53 -4.30 -4.62
N TYR A 147 7.99 -4.06 -3.42
CA TYR A 147 6.59 -3.70 -3.24
C TYR A 147 6.26 -2.39 -3.95
N PHE A 148 7.10 -1.36 -3.87
CA PHE A 148 6.79 -0.06 -4.48
C PHE A 148 6.66 -0.13 -6.01
N PHE A 149 7.47 -0.98 -6.65
CA PHE A 149 7.35 -1.27 -8.08
C PHE A 149 6.06 -2.04 -8.40
N TYR A 150 5.77 -3.08 -7.62
CA TYR A 150 4.51 -3.83 -7.73
C TYR A 150 3.29 -2.91 -7.56
N ASP A 151 3.27 -2.07 -6.52
CA ASP A 151 2.12 -1.26 -6.15
C ASP A 151 1.85 -0.19 -7.21
N THR A 152 2.91 0.41 -7.77
CA THR A 152 2.79 1.32 -8.92
C THR A 152 2.14 0.62 -10.13
N TRP A 153 2.52 -0.63 -10.39
CA TRP A 153 1.93 -1.44 -11.47
C TRP A 153 0.48 -1.85 -11.18
N SER A 154 0.15 -2.30 -9.97
CA SER A 154 -1.20 -2.71 -9.61
C SER A 154 -2.16 -1.52 -9.52
N MET A 155 -1.70 -0.36 -9.06
CA MET A 155 -2.45 0.90 -9.13
C MET A 155 -2.77 1.30 -10.57
N TYR A 156 -1.83 1.15 -11.51
CA TYR A 156 -2.11 1.34 -12.94
C TYR A 156 -3.16 0.35 -13.45
N ARG A 157 -3.10 -0.91 -13.05
CA ARG A 157 -4.11 -1.93 -13.40
C ARG A 157 -5.50 -1.57 -12.88
N VAL A 158 -5.60 -1.05 -11.66
CA VAL A 158 -6.85 -0.55 -11.07
C VAL A 158 -7.37 0.65 -11.86
N TRP A 159 -6.52 1.65 -12.14
CA TRP A 159 -6.91 2.84 -12.90
C TRP A 159 -7.38 2.49 -14.32
N SER A 160 -6.64 1.61 -15.00
CA SER A 160 -6.96 1.14 -16.34
C SER A 160 -8.29 0.39 -16.39
N ALA A 161 -8.63 -0.37 -15.35
CA ALA A 161 -9.94 -1.03 -15.24
C ALA A 161 -11.09 -0.06 -14.93
N LYS A 162 -10.81 1.11 -14.33
CA LYS A 162 -11.81 2.17 -14.07
C LYS A 162 -12.11 3.00 -15.32
N MET A 163 -11.11 3.24 -16.16
CA MET A 163 -11.27 4.01 -17.39
C MET A 163 -12.06 3.21 -18.42
N THR A 164 -13.37 3.47 -18.51
CA THR A 164 -14.21 2.98 -19.61
C THR A 164 -13.66 3.47 -20.96
N GLN A 165 -13.66 2.57 -21.95
CA GLN A 165 -13.15 2.75 -23.33
C GLN A 165 -13.66 3.98 -24.14
N PRO A 166 -14.81 4.65 -23.88
CA PRO A 166 -15.35 5.66 -24.81
C PRO A 166 -14.43 6.84 -25.13
N GLN A 167 -13.52 7.24 -24.22
CA GLN A 167 -12.65 8.42 -24.44
C GLN A 167 -11.46 8.16 -25.37
N MET A 168 -11.16 6.90 -25.73
CA MET A 168 -9.93 6.52 -26.45
C MET A 168 -10.18 5.62 -27.66
N ASN A 169 -11.44 5.36 -28.01
CA ASN A 169 -11.85 4.47 -29.12
C ASN A 169 -11.45 4.96 -30.52
N GLY A 170 -10.88 6.17 -30.67
CA GLY A 170 -10.42 6.72 -31.94
C GLY A 170 -8.97 6.39 -32.32
N ILE A 171 -8.15 5.91 -31.38
CA ILE A 171 -6.71 5.68 -31.62
C ILE A 171 -6.48 4.25 -32.10
N LYS A 172 -6.30 4.05 -33.41
CA LYS A 172 -6.02 2.73 -34.02
C LYS A 172 -4.62 2.19 -33.70
N ASN A 173 -3.64 3.06 -33.45
CA ASN A 173 -2.26 2.65 -33.16
C ASN A 173 -2.12 2.21 -31.69
N LYS A 174 -1.81 0.93 -31.49
CA LYS A 174 -1.66 0.32 -30.16
C LYS A 174 -0.56 0.94 -29.31
N ILE A 175 0.55 1.40 -29.93
CA ILE A 175 1.67 2.02 -29.20
C ILE A 175 1.24 3.39 -28.69
N ILE A 176 0.66 4.22 -29.57
CA ILE A 176 0.14 5.55 -29.22
C ILE A 176 -0.95 5.46 -28.16
N LEU A 177 -1.84 4.47 -28.25
CA LEU A 177 -2.86 4.22 -27.23
C LEU A 177 -2.23 3.83 -25.89
N LYS A 178 -1.18 3.00 -25.89
CA LYS A 178 -0.49 2.59 -24.66
C LYS A 178 0.24 3.76 -24.02
N THR A 179 0.95 4.58 -24.80
CA THR A 179 1.63 5.77 -24.28
C THR A 179 0.63 6.79 -23.75
N ALA A 180 -0.43 7.09 -24.49
CA ALA A 180 -1.49 8.00 -24.04
C ALA A 180 -2.13 7.55 -22.72
N ARG A 181 -2.36 6.25 -22.53
CA ARG A 181 -2.87 5.69 -21.28
C ARG A 181 -1.90 5.87 -20.12
N ILE A 182 -0.62 5.60 -20.34
CA ILE A 182 0.41 5.76 -19.30
C ILE A 182 0.54 7.24 -18.93
N THR A 183 0.60 8.14 -19.92
CA THR A 183 0.65 9.59 -19.67
C THR A 183 -0.57 10.06 -18.88
N ALA A 184 -1.78 9.66 -19.29
CA ALA A 184 -3.00 10.03 -18.58
C ALA A 184 -3.02 9.50 -17.13
N TYR A 185 -2.53 8.27 -16.90
CA TYR A 185 -2.39 7.71 -15.55
C TYR A 185 -1.41 8.53 -14.69
N LEU A 186 -0.21 8.80 -15.23
CA LEU A 186 0.84 9.54 -14.52
C LEU A 186 0.39 10.96 -14.20
N SER A 187 -0.27 11.65 -15.12
CA SER A 187 -0.78 13.01 -14.87
C SER A 187 -1.92 13.03 -13.86
N SER A 188 -2.87 12.08 -13.93
CA SER A 188 -4.02 12.05 -13.02
C SER A 188 -3.69 11.56 -11.60
N ASN A 189 -2.60 10.80 -11.43
CA ASN A 189 -2.19 10.22 -10.15
C ASN A 189 -0.76 10.62 -9.76
N PHE A 190 -0.28 11.78 -10.25
CA PHE A 190 1.12 12.19 -10.14
C PHE A 190 1.67 12.12 -8.70
N MET A 191 0.96 12.72 -7.75
CA MET A 191 1.41 12.80 -6.36
C MET A 191 1.64 11.42 -5.73
N ILE A 192 0.70 10.49 -5.92
CA ILE A 192 0.79 9.16 -5.29
C ILE A 192 1.83 8.29 -5.99
N VAL A 193 1.94 8.36 -7.32
CA VAL A 193 2.96 7.63 -8.07
C VAL A 193 4.36 8.16 -7.74
N PHE A 194 4.53 9.48 -7.70
CA PHE A 194 5.78 10.11 -7.29
C PHE A 194 6.18 9.67 -5.88
N HIS A 195 5.24 9.67 -4.92
CA HIS A 195 5.50 9.21 -3.56
C HIS A 195 6.02 7.77 -3.51
N HIS A 196 5.42 6.84 -4.26
CA HIS A 196 5.84 5.44 -4.27
C HIS A 196 7.21 5.25 -4.93
N ILE A 197 7.48 5.93 -6.05
CA ILE A 197 8.78 5.87 -6.72
C ILE A 197 9.86 6.52 -5.85
N PHE A 198 9.56 7.67 -5.24
CA PHE A 198 10.49 8.36 -4.36
C PHE A 198 10.86 7.50 -3.16
N ILE A 199 9.90 6.96 -2.42
CA ILE A 199 10.20 6.10 -1.27
C ILE A 199 10.88 4.81 -1.72
N GLY A 200 10.40 4.17 -2.78
CA GLY A 200 10.95 2.91 -3.29
C GLY A 200 12.39 3.02 -3.80
N CYS A 201 12.78 4.15 -4.40
CA CYS A 201 14.12 4.36 -4.91
C CYS A 201 15.00 5.12 -3.91
N PHE A 202 14.60 6.33 -3.51
CA PHE A 202 15.41 7.18 -2.64
C PHE A 202 15.42 6.66 -1.21
N GLY A 203 14.27 6.26 -0.65
CA GLY A 203 14.22 5.67 0.70
C GLY A 203 15.07 4.40 0.81
N PHE A 204 14.99 3.54 -0.20
CA PHE A 204 15.84 2.35 -0.30
C PHE A 204 17.34 2.68 -0.34
N LEU A 205 17.76 3.64 -1.18
CA LEU A 205 19.16 4.08 -1.25
C LEU A 205 19.64 4.68 0.08
N VAL A 206 18.78 5.38 0.80
CA VAL A 206 19.11 5.93 2.12
C VAL A 206 19.39 4.80 3.12
N ILE A 207 18.50 3.81 3.20
CA ILE A 207 18.65 2.70 4.15
C ILE A 207 19.90 1.85 3.84
N THR A 208 20.19 1.62 2.56
CA THR A 208 21.25 0.67 2.16
C THR A 208 22.63 1.30 1.94
N TYR A 209 22.71 2.58 1.57
CA TYR A 209 23.99 3.22 1.23
C TYR A 209 24.19 4.59 1.87
N LEU A 210 23.18 5.47 1.84
CA LEU A 210 23.38 6.87 2.25
C LEU A 210 23.28 7.10 3.77
N ARG A 211 22.93 6.07 4.56
CA ARG A 211 22.85 6.20 6.02
C ARG A 211 24.19 6.45 6.71
N GLY A 212 25.32 6.24 6.05
CA GLY A 212 26.64 6.68 6.53
C GLY A 212 27.03 6.18 7.93
N GLY A 213 26.58 4.98 8.31
CA GLY A 213 26.84 4.40 9.64
C GLY A 213 25.93 4.93 10.76
N LEU A 214 24.79 5.53 10.42
CA LEU A 214 23.69 5.79 11.36
C LEU A 214 22.93 4.49 11.66
N GLY A 215 22.61 4.29 12.93
CA GLY A 215 21.87 3.15 13.46
C GLY A 215 20.39 3.12 13.06
N ASP A 216 19.76 1.98 13.30
CA ASP A 216 18.41 1.67 12.81
C ASP A 216 17.27 2.12 13.73
N CYS A 217 17.56 2.78 14.85
CA CYS A 217 16.52 3.31 15.75
C CYS A 217 15.61 4.29 14.99
N PHE A 218 16.20 5.27 14.31
CA PHE A 218 15.48 6.29 13.54
C PHE A 218 14.72 5.69 12.35
N PHE A 219 15.37 4.81 11.58
CA PHE A 219 14.74 4.11 10.46
C PHE A 219 13.60 3.20 10.92
N GLY A 220 13.70 2.62 12.11
CA GLY A 220 12.63 1.85 12.74
C GLY A 220 11.35 2.67 12.89
N TYR A 221 11.45 3.93 13.32
CA TYR A 221 10.29 4.83 13.38
C TYR A 221 9.73 5.20 12.01
N ILE A 222 10.58 5.35 10.99
CA ILE A 222 10.13 5.55 9.60
C ILE A 222 9.33 4.34 9.11
N TYR A 223 9.77 3.12 9.40
CA TYR A 223 9.01 1.91 9.07
C TYR A 223 7.66 1.84 9.80
N LEU A 224 7.60 2.28 11.06
CA LEU A 224 6.35 2.33 11.83
C LEU A 224 5.32 3.32 11.27
N MET A 225 5.68 4.20 10.32
CA MET A 225 4.69 5.00 9.59
C MET A 225 3.64 4.12 8.88
N GLU A 226 3.97 2.89 8.53
CA GLU A 226 3.03 1.96 7.87
C GLU A 226 1.96 1.38 8.81
N VAL A 227 2.02 1.63 10.13
CA VAL A 227 1.00 1.14 11.09
C VAL A 227 -0.41 1.61 10.72
N SER A 228 -0.55 2.81 10.15
CA SER A 228 -1.85 3.33 9.72
C SER A 228 -2.38 2.68 8.43
N THR A 229 -1.51 2.11 7.60
CA THR A 229 -1.83 1.63 6.25
C THR A 229 -2.91 0.53 6.22
N PRO A 230 -2.90 -0.49 7.09
CA PRO A 230 -3.98 -1.47 7.16
C PRO A 230 -5.35 -0.82 7.40
N PHE A 231 -5.41 0.23 8.24
CA PHE A 231 -6.67 0.93 8.53
C PHE A 231 -7.11 1.83 7.37
N VAL A 232 -6.17 2.48 6.68
CA VAL A 232 -6.45 3.24 5.45
C VAL A 232 -6.99 2.30 4.35
N SER A 233 -6.35 1.15 4.16
CA SER A 233 -6.76 0.11 3.22
C SER A 233 -8.14 -0.46 3.56
N LEU A 234 -8.38 -0.84 4.81
CA LEU A 234 -9.67 -1.35 5.26
C LEU A 234 -10.78 -0.31 5.07
N ARG A 235 -10.49 0.96 5.36
CA ARG A 235 -11.45 2.07 5.15
C ARG A 235 -11.84 2.18 3.67
N GLY A 236 -10.87 2.04 2.77
CA GLY A 236 -11.08 1.99 1.33
C GLY A 236 -11.92 0.79 0.89
N ILE A 237 -11.62 -0.41 1.39
CA ILE A 237 -12.38 -1.62 1.10
C ILE A 237 -13.83 -1.48 1.55
N LEU A 238 -14.08 -1.11 2.81
CA LEU A 238 -15.44 -0.92 3.34
C LEU A 238 -16.24 0.14 2.56
N SER A 239 -15.56 1.18 2.05
CA SER A 239 -16.16 2.18 1.16
C SER A 239 -16.66 1.55 -0.16
N LYS A 240 -15.88 0.63 -0.75
CA LYS A 240 -16.24 -0.11 -1.97
C LYS A 240 -17.35 -1.12 -1.76
N LEU A 241 -17.43 -1.70 -0.57
CA LEU A 241 -18.53 -2.58 -0.16
C LEU A 241 -19.83 -1.84 0.16
N ALA A 242 -19.89 -0.51 -0.06
CA ALA A 242 -21.01 0.35 0.32
C ALA A 242 -21.35 0.33 1.82
N LEU A 243 -20.39 0.01 2.68
CA LEU A 243 -20.57 -0.12 4.13
C LEU A 243 -20.25 1.18 4.91
N LYS A 244 -20.40 2.35 4.26
CA LYS A 244 -20.02 3.65 4.85
C LYS A 244 -20.81 4.04 6.11
N THR A 245 -21.98 3.47 6.31
CA THR A 245 -22.84 3.72 7.48
C THR A 245 -22.62 2.71 8.62
N SER A 246 -21.85 1.65 8.37
CA SER A 246 -21.62 0.59 9.35
C SER A 246 -20.77 1.08 10.53
N LYS A 247 -20.98 0.47 11.71
CA LYS A 247 -20.13 0.71 12.88
C LYS A 247 -18.65 0.41 12.57
N TRP A 248 -18.39 -0.67 11.84
CA TRP A 248 -17.04 -1.05 11.40
C TRP A 248 -16.32 0.05 10.63
N TYR A 249 -17.01 0.74 9.72
CA TYR A 249 -16.43 1.83 8.93
C TYR A 249 -16.09 3.06 9.78
N ILE A 250 -16.92 3.37 10.77
CA ILE A 250 -16.69 4.49 11.70
C ILE A 250 -15.56 4.15 12.65
N SER A 251 -15.62 2.99 13.32
CA SER A 251 -14.57 2.53 14.26
C SER A 251 -13.22 2.43 13.58
N ASN A 252 -13.13 1.81 12.39
CA ASN A 252 -11.89 1.79 11.63
C ASN A 252 -11.42 3.19 11.23
N GLY A 253 -12.34 4.10 10.89
CA GLY A 253 -12.00 5.50 10.59
C GLY A 253 -11.36 6.24 11.77
N LEU A 254 -11.83 5.99 12.99
CA LEU A 254 -11.24 6.57 14.21
C LEU A 254 -9.86 5.97 14.51
N VAL A 255 -9.71 4.64 14.39
CA VAL A 255 -8.41 3.97 14.56
C VAL A 255 -7.41 4.43 13.49
N MET A 256 -7.85 4.56 12.24
CA MET A 256 -7.05 5.14 11.15
C MET A 256 -6.58 6.55 11.52
N LEU A 257 -7.45 7.42 12.03
CA LEU A 257 -7.09 8.78 12.40
C LEU A 257 -6.06 8.82 13.54
N GLY A 258 -6.28 8.04 14.60
CA GLY A 258 -5.37 7.98 15.75
C GLY A 258 -4.00 7.43 15.37
N THR A 259 -3.96 6.31 14.64
CA THR A 259 -2.69 5.71 14.18
C THR A 259 -1.95 6.62 13.19
N PHE A 260 -2.65 7.28 12.28
CA PHE A 260 -2.03 8.22 11.35
C PHE A 260 -1.40 9.41 12.08
N PHE A 261 -2.11 9.98 13.06
CA PHE A 261 -1.55 11.06 13.88
C PHE A 261 -0.29 10.61 14.62
N VAL A 262 -0.37 9.52 15.38
CA VAL A 262 0.73 9.04 16.24
C VAL A 262 1.96 8.68 15.41
N PHE A 263 1.79 7.84 14.39
CA PHE A 263 2.93 7.23 13.69
C PHE A 263 3.44 8.05 12.51
N ARG A 264 2.67 8.99 11.96
CA ARG A 264 3.08 9.78 10.78
C ARG A 264 3.22 11.27 11.01
N VAL A 265 2.57 11.84 12.03
CA VAL A 265 2.62 13.29 12.32
C VAL A 265 3.41 13.54 13.60
N ALA A 266 2.96 13.01 14.74
CA ALA A 266 3.58 13.21 16.05
C ALA A 266 4.92 12.47 16.20
N MET A 267 5.14 11.41 15.41
CA MET A 267 6.40 10.66 15.41
C MET A 267 7.61 11.55 15.10
N PHE A 268 7.54 12.44 14.09
CA PHE A 268 8.68 13.27 13.70
C PHE A 268 9.23 14.17 14.83
N PRO A 269 8.41 15.02 15.48
CA PRO A 269 8.92 15.82 16.60
C PRO A 269 9.40 14.97 17.77
N TYR A 270 8.75 13.82 18.04
CA TYR A 270 9.22 12.90 19.07
C TYR A 270 10.62 12.34 18.74
N VAL A 271 10.85 11.92 17.51
CA VAL A 271 12.14 11.36 17.07
C VAL A 271 13.24 12.43 17.06
N ILE A 272 12.94 13.66 16.67
CA ILE A 272 13.91 14.79 16.78
C ILE A 272 14.23 15.06 18.25
N ASN A 273 13.25 14.95 19.16
CA ASN A 273 13.50 15.07 20.59
C ASN A 273 14.37 13.92 21.14
N LEU A 274 14.18 12.68 20.67
CA LEU A 274 15.09 11.57 21.00
C LEU A 274 16.53 11.86 20.53
N PHE A 275 16.69 12.40 19.32
CA PHE A 275 17.99 12.84 18.84
C PHE A 275 18.58 13.95 19.72
N ALA A 276 17.80 14.96 20.10
CA ALA A 276 18.21 16.05 20.98
C ALA A 276 18.75 15.53 22.33
N GLN A 277 18.05 14.58 22.93
CA GLN A 277 18.46 13.91 24.17
C GLN A 277 19.77 13.13 23.98
N SER A 278 19.97 12.44 22.86
CA SER A 278 21.22 11.69 22.63
C SER A 278 22.47 12.54 22.53
N ILE A 279 22.34 13.78 22.04
CA ILE A 279 23.45 14.74 21.93
C ILE A 279 23.42 15.81 23.03
N GLN A 280 22.54 15.65 24.04
CA GLN A 280 22.39 16.52 25.21
C GLN A 280 22.19 18.00 24.86
N VAL A 281 21.27 18.28 23.93
CA VAL A 281 20.86 19.66 23.58
C VAL A 281 19.35 19.83 23.63
N ASP A 282 18.87 21.07 23.62
CA ASP A 282 17.44 21.37 23.48
C ASP A 282 16.92 21.09 22.06
N PHE A 283 15.59 21.01 21.94
CA PHE A 283 14.92 20.66 20.69
C PHE A 283 15.26 21.60 19.52
N ILE A 284 15.35 22.91 19.76
CA ILE A 284 15.61 23.89 18.69
C ILE A 284 17.06 23.79 18.22
N THR A 285 18.00 23.64 19.15
CA THR A 285 19.41 23.38 18.83
C THR A 285 19.60 22.05 18.10
N ALA A 286 18.81 21.02 18.41
CA ALA A 286 18.85 19.76 17.68
C ALA A 286 18.47 19.92 16.21
N LEU A 287 17.46 20.75 15.90
CA LEU A 287 17.07 21.04 14.52
C LEU A 287 18.19 21.70 13.71
N THR A 288 18.95 22.61 14.31
CA THR A 288 20.06 23.28 13.61
C THR A 288 21.28 22.39 13.44
N LYS A 289 21.46 21.38 14.32
CA LYS A 289 22.52 20.38 14.23
C LYS A 289 22.25 19.25 13.23
N LEU A 290 21.00 19.03 12.82
CA LEU A 290 20.68 18.02 11.82
C LEU A 290 21.27 18.39 10.44
N PRO A 291 21.87 17.43 9.71
CA PRO A 291 22.35 17.68 8.36
C PRO A 291 21.22 18.20 7.46
N ARG A 292 21.52 19.16 6.59
CA ARG A 292 20.53 19.78 5.69
C ARG A 292 19.76 18.75 4.85
N ASN A 293 20.44 17.72 4.37
CA ASN A 293 19.82 16.63 3.60
C ASN A 293 18.82 15.81 4.43
N CYS A 294 19.07 15.65 5.73
CA CYS A 294 18.15 14.98 6.65
C CYS A 294 16.90 15.83 6.86
N LEU A 295 17.04 17.14 7.09
CA LEU A 295 15.91 18.07 7.23
C LEU A 295 15.04 18.12 5.97
N ILE A 296 15.65 18.13 4.79
CA ILE A 296 14.93 18.07 3.51
C ILE A 296 14.15 16.76 3.42
N SER A 297 14.77 15.62 3.77
CA SER A 297 14.12 14.31 3.73
C SER A 297 12.94 14.21 4.71
N ILE A 298 13.11 14.70 5.95
CA ILE A 298 12.04 14.80 6.94
C ILE A 298 10.89 15.65 6.41
N SER A 299 11.19 16.81 5.83
CA SER A 299 10.18 17.73 5.29
C SER A 299 9.40 17.10 4.13
N LEU A 300 10.09 16.45 3.20
CA LEU A 300 9.50 15.74 2.06
C LEU A 300 8.59 14.59 2.52
N LEU A 301 8.94 13.90 3.60
CA LEU A 301 8.11 12.85 4.16
C LEU A 301 6.92 13.40 4.96
N LEU A 302 7.11 14.46 5.76
CA LEU A 302 6.13 14.98 6.71
C LEU A 302 5.03 15.83 6.05
N PHE A 303 5.36 16.73 5.11
CA PHE A 303 4.37 17.65 4.53
C PHE A 303 3.17 16.92 3.87
N PRO A 304 3.38 15.86 3.06
CA PRO A 304 2.25 15.07 2.55
C PRO A 304 1.40 14.44 3.65
N GLN A 305 2.01 14.00 4.77
CA GLN A 305 1.25 13.42 5.88
C GLN A 305 0.40 14.47 6.57
N ILE A 306 0.91 15.68 6.81
CA ILE A 306 0.11 16.78 7.38
C ILE A 306 -1.08 17.09 6.49
N TYR A 307 -0.86 17.19 5.17
CA TYR A 307 -1.93 17.43 4.21
C TYR A 307 -2.99 16.32 4.25
N TRP A 308 -2.59 15.05 4.20
CA TRP A 308 -3.54 13.94 4.27
C TRP A 308 -4.24 13.85 5.62
N PHE A 309 -3.54 14.09 6.72
CA PHE A 309 -4.13 14.11 8.05
C PHE A 309 -5.21 15.19 8.14
N PHE A 310 -4.95 16.39 7.63
CA PHE A 310 -5.94 17.45 7.53
C PHE A 310 -7.18 17.02 6.72
N LEU A 311 -6.99 16.38 5.56
CA LEU A 311 -8.11 15.83 4.78
C LEU A 311 -8.90 14.75 5.53
N MET A 312 -8.21 13.90 6.30
CA MET A 312 -8.84 12.85 7.11
C MET A 312 -9.66 13.43 8.26
N VAL A 313 -9.12 14.44 8.97
CA VAL A 313 -9.84 15.16 10.02
C VAL A 313 -11.08 15.83 9.43
N LYS A 314 -10.94 16.55 8.30
CA LYS A 314 -12.08 17.17 7.61
C LYS A 314 -13.14 16.14 7.21
N GLY A 315 -12.74 14.99 6.65
CA GLY A 315 -13.68 13.93 6.31
C GLY A 315 -14.37 13.31 7.53
N ALA A 316 -13.66 13.20 8.66
CA ALA A 316 -14.23 12.70 9.91
C ALA A 316 -15.22 13.70 10.53
N THR A 317 -14.90 14.99 10.53
CA THR A 317 -15.78 16.05 11.04
C THR A 317 -17.06 16.13 10.19
N GLU A 318 -16.96 16.03 8.86
CA GLU A 318 -18.14 15.97 7.99
C GLU A 318 -19.08 14.82 8.36
N ILE A 319 -18.56 13.63 8.68
CA ILE A 319 -19.37 12.46 9.03
C ILE A 319 -19.98 12.57 10.44
N LEU A 320 -19.24 13.16 11.39
CA LEU A 320 -19.66 13.27 12.79
C LEU A 320 -20.64 14.41 13.02
N PHE A 321 -20.43 15.56 12.39
CA PHE A 321 -21.25 16.76 12.60
C PHE A 321 -22.42 16.89 11.63
N PHE A 322 -22.33 16.40 10.38
CA PHE A 322 -23.41 16.53 9.39
C PHE A 322 -24.27 15.26 9.22
N LYS A 323 -24.37 14.42 10.26
CA LYS A 323 -25.13 13.18 10.16
C LYS A 323 -26.65 13.46 10.09
N GLN A 324 -27.21 13.15 8.91
CA GLN A 324 -28.62 13.03 8.50
C GLN A 324 -29.28 14.25 7.83
N LYS A 325 -29.03 14.45 6.52
CA LYS A 325 -30.17 14.74 5.62
C LYS A 325 -30.67 13.40 5.07
N PRO A 326 -31.93 13.00 5.32
CA PRO A 326 -32.49 11.82 4.68
C PRO A 326 -32.50 12.04 3.17
N ASN A 327 -32.13 11.00 2.43
CA ASN A 327 -32.27 10.97 0.97
C ASN A 327 -33.67 11.46 0.60
N ARG A 328 -33.76 12.57 -0.15
CA ARG A 328 -34.96 12.90 -0.91
C ARG A 328 -35.12 11.83 -1.99
N ILE A 329 -35.86 10.78 -1.66
CA ILE A 329 -36.67 10.07 -2.64
C ILE A 329 -37.78 11.07 -3.00
N GLY A 330 -37.78 11.53 -4.25
CA GLY A 330 -38.70 12.58 -4.68
C GLY A 330 -38.63 12.88 -6.18
N ASN A 331 -39.24 11.98 -6.94
CA ASN A 331 -39.83 12.14 -8.28
C ASN A 331 -38.95 12.40 -9.52
N ASN A 332 -38.97 11.36 -10.37
CA ASN A 332 -39.14 11.49 -11.82
C ASN A 332 -40.02 12.67 -12.20
N ASN A 333 -39.50 13.56 -13.04
CA ASN A 333 -40.11 14.03 -14.28
C ASN A 333 -39.44 15.35 -14.68
N ASN A 334 -38.51 15.30 -15.64
CA ASN A 334 -38.42 16.28 -16.74
C ASN A 334 -37.33 15.88 -17.74
N PHE A 335 -37.61 14.80 -18.48
CA PHE A 335 -37.27 14.78 -19.90
C PHE A 335 -38.22 15.74 -20.60
N LYS A 336 -37.77 16.97 -20.90
CA LYS A 336 -38.37 17.80 -21.96
C LYS A 336 -37.42 18.92 -22.41
N LYS A 337 -36.94 18.74 -23.65
CA LYS A 337 -36.67 19.75 -24.70
C LYS A 337 -35.71 20.92 -24.41
N LYS A 338 -34.62 20.92 -25.18
CA LYS A 338 -34.21 21.93 -26.20
C LYS A 338 -32.89 21.41 -26.78
N SER A 339 -32.73 20.99 -28.04
CA SER A 339 -32.98 21.67 -29.33
C SER A 339 -32.66 23.16 -29.32
N ARG A 340 -31.39 23.48 -29.53
CA ARG A 340 -30.93 24.25 -30.69
C ARG A 340 -29.46 23.96 -30.94
#